data_AF-A0A9D8DNZ0-F1
#
_entry.id   AF-A0A9D8DNZ0-F1
#
_cell.length_a   1.000
_cell.length_b   1.000
_cell.length_c   1.000
_cell.angle_alpha   90.00
_cell.angle_beta   90.00
_cell.angle_gamma   90.00
#
_symmetry.space_group_name_H-M   'P 1'
#
loop_
_entity.id
_entity.type
_entity.pdbx_description
1 polymer ?
#
loop_
_entity_poly.entity_id
_entity_poly.type
_entity_poly.pdbx_seq_one_letter_code
_entity_poly.pdbx_strand_id
1 'polypeptide(L)'
;MSLRWSEKNRSVSPPWVRHTASAFQLTSLSTPIEPPSSAGRPSLRAGPATLECGYRRRVQHSADLVALPADGRLVRTSRAVRLGDVAPDRRMRVDALLRVLQDVGDDDYRSTGLPNPDGWVARRIVLEVGRFPTFREALEVTTFCSGTGSRWAERRTSIVGDDGARVEAAALWVQVDTAGRPVRLDDAFLAVYGATAAGRTVGSRRTHDDPSPDAAGVPFTPRFVDLDPLGHMNNAAQAAALEEVLAPDGLAAPVRVELEYRRPAAPSSDLRVVIDRPAEGAVDVWLCTGADVATSVRVRRGVPVVQSSV
;
A
#
# COMPACT_ATOMS: atom_id res chain seq x y z
N MET A 1 -22.07 20.80 65.07
CA MET A 1 -21.39 19.98 64.06
C MET A 1 -20.70 20.95 63.08
N SER A 2 -19.51 21.48 63.40
CA SER A 2 -18.16 20.94 63.14
C SER A 2 -17.91 20.65 61.64
N LEU A 3 -17.25 21.58 60.91
CA LEU A 3 -15.88 21.50 60.32
C LEU A 3 -15.79 20.50 59.13
N ARG A 4 -15.14 20.71 57.97
CA ARG A 4 -14.04 21.58 57.51
C ARG A 4 -13.87 21.48 55.97
N TRP A 5 -13.14 22.46 55.44
CA TRP A 5 -12.53 22.68 54.11
C TRP A 5 -11.54 21.61 53.57
N SER A 6 -11.29 21.60 52.24
CA SER A 6 -9.97 21.56 51.54
C SER A 6 -10.14 21.18 50.05
N GLU A 7 -10.05 22.06 49.05
CA GLU A 7 -8.88 22.72 48.39
C GLU A 7 -8.08 21.87 47.35
N LYS A 8 -8.06 22.38 46.09
CA LYS A 8 -7.02 22.33 45.01
C LYS A 8 -6.57 21.00 44.36
N ASN A 9 -6.76 20.90 43.03
CA ASN A 9 -5.69 20.58 42.04
C ASN A 9 -6.13 20.96 40.60
N ARG A 10 -5.75 22.13 40.08
CA ARG A 10 -4.72 22.38 39.04
C ARG A 10 -4.89 21.57 37.73
N SER A 11 -5.54 22.16 36.72
CA SER A 11 -5.24 21.86 35.31
C SER A 11 -4.05 22.72 34.86
N VAL A 12 -2.90 22.08 34.62
CA VAL A 12 -1.73 22.72 34.04
C VAL A 12 -1.82 22.60 32.52
N SER A 13 -2.05 23.72 31.84
CA SER A 13 -1.85 23.83 30.39
C SER A 13 -0.36 24.02 30.08
N PRO A 14 0.24 23.30 29.11
CA PRO A 14 1.61 23.55 28.70
C PRO A 14 1.74 24.89 27.92
N PRO A 15 2.74 25.74 28.22
CA PRO A 15 2.81 27.10 27.71
C PRO A 15 3.83 27.29 26.57
N TRP A 16 3.53 26.94 25.31
CA TRP A 16 4.45 27.25 24.21
C TRP A 16 3.72 27.32 22.87
N VAL A 17 3.36 28.53 22.41
CA VAL A 17 3.58 29.04 21.04
C VAL A 17 3.37 30.57 21.11
N ARG A 18 4.47 31.33 21.15
CA ARG A 18 4.50 32.72 20.67
C ARG A 18 5.44 32.76 19.47
N HIS A 19 4.97 33.36 18.39
CA HIS A 19 5.66 33.51 17.11
C HIS A 19 7.06 34.10 17.25
N THR A 20 8.02 33.56 16.49
CA THR A 20 9.01 34.36 15.74
C THR A 20 9.37 33.63 14.45
N ALA A 21 9.21 34.33 13.33
CA ALA A 21 9.77 33.95 12.05
C ALA A 21 11.28 34.23 12.10
N SER A 22 12.10 33.26 11.73
CA SER A 22 13.51 33.51 11.42
C SER A 22 13.93 32.65 10.24
N ALA A 23 14.49 33.31 9.24
CA ALA A 23 14.99 32.73 8.00
C ALA A 23 16.23 31.87 8.30
N PHE A 24 16.27 30.65 7.77
CA PHE A 24 17.48 29.83 7.77
C PHE A 24 18.12 29.87 6.38
N GLN A 25 19.34 30.42 6.32
CA GLN A 25 20.26 30.29 5.20
C GLN A 25 20.85 28.86 5.21
N LEU A 26 20.77 28.18 4.07
CA LEU A 26 21.45 26.90 3.83
C LEU A 26 22.93 27.17 3.48
N THR A 27 23.84 26.90 4.40
CA THR A 27 25.26 26.71 4.08
C THR A 27 25.51 25.24 3.74
N SER A 28 25.92 25.00 2.50
CA SER A 28 26.34 23.71 1.97
C SER A 28 27.69 23.30 2.57
N LEU A 29 27.77 22.07 3.10
CA LEU A 29 29.03 21.37 3.31
C LEU A 29 28.93 20.01 2.61
N SER A 30 29.62 19.92 1.48
CA SER A 30 29.80 18.70 0.70
C SER A 30 31.02 17.95 1.23
N THR A 31 30.81 16.73 1.71
CA THR A 31 31.91 15.75 1.86
C THR A 31 31.42 14.42 1.29
N PRO A 32 32.15 13.79 0.34
CA PRO A 32 31.78 12.46 -0.17
C PRO A 32 32.10 11.37 0.85
N ILE A 33 31.22 10.37 0.97
CA ILE A 33 31.46 9.14 1.73
C ILE A 33 31.74 8.02 0.72
N GLU A 34 32.95 7.45 0.76
CA GLU A 34 33.32 6.24 0.01
C GLU A 34 32.85 4.97 0.75
N PRO A 35 32.43 3.90 0.04
CA PRO A 35 32.05 2.63 0.65
C PRO A 35 33.27 1.71 0.90
N PRO A 36 33.33 0.97 2.03
CA PRO A 36 34.38 -0.02 2.26
C PRO A 36 34.17 -1.33 1.48
N SER A 37 35.31 -1.96 1.15
CA SER A 37 35.47 -3.14 0.30
C SER A 37 34.89 -4.45 0.85
N SER A 38 34.40 -5.28 -0.05
CA SER A 38 33.94 -6.66 0.16
C SER A 38 35.07 -7.62 0.56
N ALA A 39 34.92 -8.29 1.70
CA ALA A 39 35.71 -9.48 2.08
C ALA A 39 34.80 -10.71 2.18
N GLY A 40 35.33 -11.83 1.70
CA GLY A 40 34.60 -13.00 1.20
C GLY A 40 33.79 -13.84 2.18
N ARG A 41 32.88 -14.63 1.62
CA ARG A 41 32.22 -15.77 2.26
C ARG A 41 32.28 -17.01 1.35
N PRO A 42 32.45 -18.21 1.93
CA PRO A 42 32.73 -19.43 1.18
C PRO A 42 31.48 -20.00 0.49
N SER A 43 31.70 -20.55 -0.70
CA SER A 43 30.72 -21.26 -1.53
C SER A 43 30.42 -22.66 -0.96
N LEU A 44 29.14 -23.02 -0.83
CA LEU A 44 28.72 -24.41 -0.69
C LEU A 44 27.87 -24.78 -1.89
N ARG A 45 28.42 -25.69 -2.72
CA ARG A 45 27.70 -26.37 -3.80
C ARG A 45 26.80 -27.44 -3.19
N ALA A 46 25.54 -27.50 -3.64
CA ALA A 46 24.70 -28.69 -3.52
C ALA A 46 24.13 -29.00 -4.91
N GLY A 47 24.32 -30.26 -5.35
CA GLY A 47 23.84 -30.78 -6.64
C GLY A 47 22.33 -31.08 -6.65
N PRO A 48 21.79 -31.49 -7.82
CA PRO A 48 20.37 -31.38 -8.11
C PRO A 48 19.58 -32.57 -7.57
N ALA A 49 18.46 -32.29 -6.90
CA ALA A 49 17.41 -33.27 -6.66
C ALA A 49 16.16 -32.84 -7.42
N THR A 50 16.00 -33.41 -8.60
CA THR A 50 14.76 -33.38 -9.38
C THR A 50 13.69 -34.21 -8.66
N LEU A 51 12.63 -33.54 -8.21
CA LEU A 51 11.35 -34.17 -7.92
C LEU A 51 10.26 -33.40 -8.64
N GLU A 52 9.92 -33.89 -9.83
CA GLU A 52 8.70 -33.51 -10.54
C GLU A 52 7.49 -33.96 -9.71
N CYS A 53 6.78 -33.01 -9.11
CA CYS A 53 5.43 -33.23 -8.61
C CYS A 53 4.48 -32.36 -9.42
N GLY A 54 3.79 -33.01 -10.35
CA GLY A 54 2.79 -32.41 -11.21
C GLY A 54 1.56 -31.97 -10.42
N TYR A 55 1.56 -30.72 -9.96
CA TYR A 55 0.34 -30.00 -9.64
C TYR A 55 0.18 -28.89 -10.68
N ARG A 56 -0.68 -29.10 -11.68
CA ARG A 56 -1.15 -28.01 -12.54
C ARG A 56 -2.00 -27.07 -11.68
N ARG A 57 -1.35 -26.21 -10.90
CA ARG A 57 -2.00 -25.07 -10.24
C ARG A 57 -2.47 -24.17 -11.37
N ARG A 58 -3.78 -24.10 -11.59
CA ARG A 58 -4.37 -23.06 -12.41
C ARG A 58 -4.04 -21.75 -11.70
N VAL A 59 -3.02 -21.04 -12.19
CA VAL A 59 -2.62 -19.72 -11.67
C VAL A 59 -3.76 -18.77 -11.98
N GLN A 60 -4.70 -18.63 -11.04
CA GLN A 60 -5.66 -17.54 -11.06
C GLN A 60 -4.83 -16.26 -10.98
N HIS A 61 -4.69 -15.56 -12.10
CA HIS A 61 -4.11 -14.22 -12.09
C HIS A 61 -5.02 -13.37 -11.21
N SER A 62 -4.48 -12.90 -10.08
CA SER A 62 -5.16 -12.05 -9.14
C SER A 62 -5.54 -10.74 -9.85
N ALA A 63 -6.82 -10.37 -9.83
CA ALA A 63 -7.38 -9.19 -10.50
C ALA A 63 -7.06 -9.10 -12.01
N ASP A 64 -7.99 -9.54 -12.87
CA ASP A 64 -7.94 -9.11 -14.28
C ASP A 64 -8.03 -7.57 -14.26
N LEU A 65 -6.91 -6.90 -14.59
CA LEU A 65 -6.89 -5.46 -14.77
C LEU A 65 -7.70 -5.15 -16.03
N VAL A 66 -9.01 -4.95 -15.84
CA VAL A 66 -9.97 -4.72 -16.92
C VAL A 66 -9.72 -3.39 -17.62
N ALA A 67 -10.04 -3.33 -18.90
CA ALA A 67 -9.96 -2.12 -19.72
C ALA A 67 -10.84 -0.98 -19.16
N LEU A 68 -10.60 0.25 -19.63
CA LEU A 68 -11.44 1.39 -19.27
C LEU A 68 -12.88 1.14 -19.75
N PRO A 69 -13.92 1.41 -18.93
CA PRO A 69 -15.29 1.28 -19.35
C PRO A 69 -15.64 2.35 -20.38
N ALA A 70 -16.54 2.02 -21.32
CA ALA A 70 -17.05 2.98 -22.30
C ALA A 70 -17.96 4.03 -21.66
N ASP A 71 -18.71 3.63 -20.62
CA ASP A 71 -19.75 4.44 -19.98
C ASP A 71 -19.59 4.48 -18.45
N GLY A 72 -20.19 5.50 -17.83
CA GLY A 72 -20.30 5.64 -16.39
C GLY A 72 -19.27 6.59 -15.77
N ARG A 73 -19.17 6.54 -14.43
CA ARG A 73 -18.35 7.44 -13.62
C ARG A 73 -16.85 7.11 -13.70
N LEU A 74 -16.13 7.88 -14.51
CA LEU A 74 -14.68 7.88 -14.58
C LEU A 74 -14.13 9.15 -13.94
N VAL A 75 -13.21 9.00 -12.97
CA VAL A 75 -12.50 10.14 -12.37
C VAL A 75 -11.11 10.24 -12.99
N ARG A 76 -10.77 11.43 -13.46
CA ARG A 76 -9.43 11.78 -13.96
C ARG A 76 -8.87 12.92 -13.15
N THR A 77 -7.62 12.80 -12.76
CA THR A 77 -6.88 13.84 -12.06
C THR A 77 -5.42 13.83 -12.48
N SER A 78 -4.77 14.98 -12.38
CA SER A 78 -3.36 15.15 -12.71
C SER A 78 -2.58 15.50 -11.45
N ARG A 79 -1.41 14.88 -11.26
CA ARG A 79 -0.50 15.23 -10.16
C ARG A 79 0.94 15.05 -10.58
N ALA A 80 1.84 15.87 -10.05
CA ALA A 80 3.27 15.69 -10.27
C ALA A 80 3.91 14.89 -9.13
N VAL A 81 4.89 14.04 -9.47
CA VAL A 81 5.69 13.30 -8.48
C VAL A 81 6.54 14.28 -7.67
N ARG A 82 6.42 14.25 -6.34
CA ARG A 82 7.09 15.17 -5.43
C ARG A 82 8.28 14.53 -4.72
N LEU A 83 9.07 15.37 -4.05
CA LEU A 83 10.32 14.95 -3.40
C LEU A 83 10.08 13.89 -2.32
N GLY A 84 8.97 13.98 -1.58
CA GLY A 84 8.60 13.00 -0.56
C GLY A 84 8.17 11.64 -1.12
N ASP A 85 7.86 11.56 -2.42
CA ASP A 85 7.31 10.36 -3.06
C ASP A 85 8.40 9.40 -3.57
N VAL A 86 9.64 9.86 -3.67
CA VAL A 86 10.71 9.12 -4.36
C VAL A 86 11.75 8.53 -3.42
N ALA A 87 12.37 7.45 -3.86
CA ALA A 87 13.58 6.87 -3.27
C ALA A 87 14.83 7.64 -3.74
N PRO A 88 16.03 7.38 -3.18
CA PRO A 88 17.27 8.06 -3.57
C PRO A 88 17.62 7.93 -5.06
N ASP A 89 17.18 6.85 -5.72
CA ASP A 89 17.31 6.62 -7.16
C ASP A 89 16.31 7.42 -8.02
N ARG A 90 15.50 8.31 -7.39
CA ARG A 90 14.44 9.13 -7.99
C ARG A 90 13.22 8.36 -8.49
N ARG A 91 13.16 7.05 -8.28
CA ARG A 91 11.97 6.22 -8.55
C ARG A 91 10.90 6.53 -7.51
N MET A 92 9.65 6.65 -7.94
CA MET A 92 8.52 6.73 -7.02
C MET A 92 8.37 5.43 -6.24
N ARG A 93 8.27 5.57 -4.92
CA ARG A 93 8.13 4.44 -4.01
C ARG A 93 6.73 3.82 -4.09
N VAL A 94 6.64 2.54 -3.77
CA VAL A 94 5.39 1.78 -3.71
C VAL A 94 4.44 2.41 -2.68
N ASP A 95 4.93 2.84 -1.51
CA ASP A 95 4.09 3.52 -0.52
C ASP A 95 3.47 4.80 -1.10
N ALA A 96 4.22 5.56 -1.90
CA ALA A 96 3.72 6.77 -2.55
C ALA A 96 2.66 6.44 -3.62
N LEU A 97 2.86 5.39 -4.42
CA LEU A 97 1.84 4.91 -5.36
C LEU A 97 0.54 4.54 -4.63
N LEU A 98 0.65 3.82 -3.51
CA LEU A 98 -0.53 3.46 -2.70
C LEU A 98 -1.24 4.68 -2.11
N ARG A 99 -0.50 5.74 -1.72
CA ARG A 99 -1.12 7.01 -1.33
C ARG A 99 -1.93 7.61 -2.46
N VAL A 100 -1.40 7.64 -3.70
CA VAL A 100 -2.16 8.11 -4.87
C VAL A 100 -3.48 7.33 -5.03
N LEU A 101 -3.45 6.01 -4.89
CA LEU A 101 -4.67 5.20 -5.01
C LEU A 101 -5.70 5.51 -3.92
N GLN A 102 -5.24 5.76 -2.69
CA GLN A 102 -6.09 6.13 -1.56
C GLN A 102 -6.71 7.50 -1.77
N ASP A 103 -5.89 8.53 -2.04
CA ASP A 103 -6.32 9.91 -2.19
C ASP A 103 -7.40 10.02 -3.28
N VAL A 104 -7.13 9.49 -4.48
CA VAL A 104 -8.07 9.62 -5.60
C VAL A 104 -9.35 8.82 -5.37
N GLY A 105 -9.25 7.67 -4.68
CA GLY A 105 -10.42 6.87 -4.34
C GLY A 105 -11.34 7.53 -3.31
N ASP A 106 -10.73 8.20 -2.33
CA ASP A 106 -11.39 8.94 -1.26
C ASP A 106 -12.02 10.24 -1.80
N ASP A 107 -11.28 11.03 -2.59
CA ASP A 107 -11.79 12.23 -3.27
C ASP A 107 -12.99 11.91 -4.18
N ASP A 108 -12.88 10.83 -4.96
CA ASP A 108 -13.99 10.34 -5.79
C ASP A 108 -15.22 10.04 -4.93
N TYR A 109 -15.08 9.21 -3.90
CA TYR A 109 -16.21 8.82 -3.05
C TYR A 109 -16.84 10.03 -2.36
N ARG A 110 -16.05 10.94 -1.78
CA ARG A 110 -16.59 12.15 -1.13
C ARG A 110 -17.35 13.04 -2.10
N SER A 111 -16.90 13.16 -3.35
CA SER A 111 -17.59 13.97 -4.35
C SER A 111 -18.96 13.42 -4.78
N THR A 112 -19.30 12.17 -4.43
CA THR A 112 -20.62 11.58 -4.71
C THR A 112 -21.71 12.03 -3.75
N GLY A 113 -21.34 12.51 -2.55
CA GLY A 113 -22.29 12.79 -1.47
C GLY A 113 -22.91 11.54 -0.82
N LEU A 114 -22.43 10.33 -1.15
CA LEU A 114 -22.87 9.10 -0.49
C LEU A 114 -22.49 9.10 1.00
N PRO A 115 -23.30 8.47 1.86
CA PRO A 115 -23.04 8.43 3.29
C PRO A 115 -21.81 7.58 3.62
N ASN A 116 -21.33 7.71 4.86
CA ASN A 116 -20.24 6.90 5.43
C ASN A 116 -18.93 6.92 4.61
N PRO A 117 -18.36 8.10 4.30
CA PRO A 117 -17.14 8.21 3.48
C PRO A 117 -15.92 7.55 4.12
N ASP A 118 -15.85 7.52 5.46
CA ASP A 118 -14.71 6.96 6.18
C ASP A 118 -14.89 5.45 6.49
N GLY A 119 -16.00 4.84 6.06
CA GLY A 119 -16.36 3.45 6.33
C GLY A 119 -15.79 2.44 5.34
N TRP A 120 -14.58 2.66 4.83
CA TRP A 120 -13.95 1.78 3.85
C TRP A 120 -12.61 1.26 4.34
N VAL A 121 -12.45 -0.07 4.32
CA VAL A 121 -11.20 -0.72 4.71
C VAL A 121 -10.58 -1.44 3.51
N ALA A 122 -9.29 -1.20 3.29
CA ALA A 122 -8.55 -1.89 2.23
C ALA A 122 -8.44 -3.38 2.55
N ARG A 123 -8.66 -4.22 1.54
CA ARG A 123 -8.55 -5.67 1.67
C ARG A 123 -7.41 -6.24 0.86
N ARG A 124 -7.29 -5.80 -0.38
CA ARG A 124 -6.24 -6.24 -1.30
C ARG A 124 -5.89 -5.12 -2.26
N ILE A 125 -4.61 -4.97 -2.60
CA ILE A 125 -4.15 -4.12 -3.68
C ILE A 125 -3.23 -4.92 -4.58
N VAL A 126 -3.40 -4.75 -5.89
CA VAL A 126 -2.49 -5.27 -6.92
C VAL A 126 -1.98 -4.07 -7.70
N LEU A 127 -0.66 -4.03 -7.93
CA LEU A 127 0.02 -3.11 -8.81
C LEU A 127 0.74 -3.90 -9.89
N GLU A 128 0.57 -3.51 -11.14
CA GLU A 128 1.45 -3.86 -12.25
C GLU A 128 2.17 -2.60 -12.71
N VAL A 129 3.50 -2.61 -12.59
CA VAL A 129 4.34 -1.48 -12.94
C VAL A 129 5.16 -1.86 -14.16
N GLY A 130 4.87 -1.24 -15.30
CA GLY A 130 5.65 -1.41 -16.53
C GLY A 130 6.85 -0.46 -16.55
N ARG A 131 6.64 0.75 -16.03
CA ARG A 131 7.69 1.72 -15.74
C ARG A 131 7.27 2.56 -14.54
N PHE A 132 8.13 2.65 -13.53
CA PHE A 132 7.85 3.49 -12.36
C PHE A 132 7.79 4.98 -12.73
N PRO A 133 6.92 5.76 -12.09
CA PRO A 133 7.04 7.21 -12.06
C PRO A 133 8.37 7.67 -11.49
N THR A 134 8.84 8.82 -11.95
CA THR A 134 10.11 9.42 -11.52
C THR A 134 9.94 10.84 -11.00
N PHE A 135 10.91 11.33 -10.22
CA PHE A 135 10.82 12.65 -9.61
C PHE A 135 10.54 13.78 -10.63
N ARG A 136 9.49 14.56 -10.37
CA ARG A 136 8.94 15.67 -11.18
C ARG A 136 8.12 15.28 -12.41
N GLU A 137 7.99 14.00 -12.72
CA GLU A 137 7.12 13.52 -13.79
C GLU A 137 5.65 13.93 -13.52
N ALA A 138 4.95 14.40 -14.54
CA ALA A 138 3.53 14.71 -14.47
C ALA A 138 2.73 13.44 -14.76
N LEU A 139 1.81 13.11 -13.84
CA LEU A 139 0.99 11.90 -13.91
C LEU A 139 -0.46 12.25 -14.18
N GLU A 140 -1.03 11.56 -15.16
CA GLU A 140 -2.47 11.42 -15.36
C GLU A 140 -2.95 10.15 -14.66
N VAL A 141 -3.91 10.30 -13.75
CA VAL A 141 -4.50 9.22 -12.96
C VAL A 141 -5.97 9.08 -13.34
N THR A 142 -6.34 7.92 -13.87
CA THR A 142 -7.74 7.59 -14.19
C THR A 142 -8.22 6.45 -13.30
N THR A 143 -9.33 6.64 -12.59
CA THR A 143 -9.91 5.61 -11.71
C THR A 143 -11.42 5.42 -11.94
N PHE A 144 -11.89 4.20 -11.71
CA PHE A 144 -13.31 3.83 -11.75
C PHE A 144 -13.57 2.58 -10.90
N CYS A 145 -14.85 2.31 -10.59
CA CYS A 145 -15.24 1.04 -9.97
C CYS A 145 -15.32 -0.06 -11.04
N SER A 146 -14.45 -1.07 -10.95
CA SER A 146 -14.28 -2.13 -11.95
C SER A 146 -15.11 -3.38 -11.66
N GLY A 147 -15.66 -3.51 -10.47
CA GLY A 147 -16.49 -4.65 -10.10
C GLY A 147 -16.96 -4.57 -8.65
N THR A 148 -18.02 -5.30 -8.35
CA THR A 148 -18.64 -5.29 -7.02
C THR A 148 -18.87 -6.70 -6.50
N GLY A 149 -19.00 -6.80 -5.19
CA GLY A 149 -19.60 -7.95 -4.51
C GLY A 149 -20.65 -7.46 -3.52
N SER A 150 -21.11 -8.34 -2.64
CA SER A 150 -22.19 -7.97 -1.72
C SER A 150 -21.84 -6.83 -0.75
N ARG A 151 -20.58 -6.72 -0.34
CA ARG A 151 -20.08 -5.83 0.74
C ARG A 151 -18.74 -5.18 0.42
N TRP A 152 -18.30 -5.29 -0.83
CA TRP A 152 -16.98 -4.84 -1.26
C TRP A 152 -17.02 -4.40 -2.71
N ALA A 153 -16.15 -3.48 -3.06
CA ALA A 153 -15.99 -2.96 -4.40
C ALA A 153 -14.51 -3.00 -4.80
N GLU A 154 -14.26 -3.29 -6.07
CA GLU A 154 -12.94 -3.15 -6.67
C GLU A 154 -12.89 -1.82 -7.42
N ARG A 155 -11.79 -1.10 -7.20
CA ARG A 155 -11.44 0.13 -7.91
C ARG A 155 -10.23 -0.18 -8.79
N ARG A 156 -10.34 0.09 -10.10
CA ARG A 156 -9.21 0.07 -11.03
C ARG A 156 -8.66 1.47 -11.17
N THR A 157 -7.34 1.60 -11.15
CA THR A 157 -6.65 2.87 -11.44
C THR A 157 -5.53 2.66 -12.46
N SER A 158 -5.50 3.51 -13.48
CA SER A 158 -4.39 3.63 -14.44
C SER A 158 -3.63 4.92 -14.17
N ILE A 159 -2.29 4.84 -14.14
CA ILE A 159 -1.39 5.97 -13.95
C ILE A 159 -0.43 6.02 -15.13
N VAL A 160 -0.47 7.12 -15.87
CA VAL A 160 0.35 7.36 -17.05
C VAL A 160 1.14 8.63 -16.83
N GLY A 161 2.46 8.55 -16.95
CA GLY A 161 3.35 9.71 -16.86
C GLY A 161 3.83 10.21 -18.22
N ASP A 162 4.10 11.52 -18.29
CA ASP A 162 4.64 12.20 -19.47
C ASP A 162 6.09 11.81 -19.79
N ASP A 163 6.87 11.40 -18.78
CA ASP A 163 8.20 10.78 -18.96
C ASP A 163 8.12 9.26 -19.17
N GLY A 164 6.92 8.69 -19.37
CA GLY A 164 6.71 7.30 -19.77
C GLY A 164 6.31 6.34 -18.65
N ALA A 165 6.03 6.80 -17.43
CA ALA A 165 5.53 5.93 -16.36
C ALA A 165 4.23 5.22 -16.77
N ARG A 166 4.12 3.94 -16.39
CA ARG A 166 2.95 3.10 -16.67
C ARG A 166 2.70 2.20 -15.46
N VAL A 167 1.63 2.50 -14.73
CA VAL A 167 1.18 1.70 -13.58
C VAL A 167 -0.30 1.40 -13.73
N GLU A 168 -0.65 0.14 -13.56
CA GLU A 168 -2.02 -0.32 -13.47
C GLU A 168 -2.27 -0.89 -12.07
N ALA A 169 -3.42 -0.59 -11.49
CA ALA A 169 -3.74 -1.01 -10.15
C ALA A 169 -5.19 -1.47 -10.02
N ALA A 170 -5.41 -2.45 -9.14
CA ALA A 170 -6.73 -2.82 -8.65
C ALA A 170 -6.70 -2.87 -7.12
N ALA A 171 -7.62 -2.14 -6.49
CA ALA A 171 -7.76 -2.10 -5.03
C ALA A 171 -9.16 -2.57 -4.64
N LEU A 172 -9.22 -3.62 -3.82
CA LEU A 172 -10.46 -4.16 -3.26
C LEU A 172 -10.71 -3.55 -1.88
N TRP A 173 -11.87 -2.93 -1.72
CA TRP A 173 -12.30 -2.26 -0.49
C TRP A 173 -13.56 -2.90 0.06
N VAL A 174 -13.63 -3.06 1.38
CA VAL A 174 -14.81 -3.55 2.09
C VAL A 174 -15.50 -2.37 2.76
N GLN A 175 -16.81 -2.24 2.54
CA GLN A 175 -17.59 -1.21 3.23
C GLN A 175 -17.94 -1.72 4.63
N VAL A 176 -17.74 -0.91 5.66
CA VAL A 176 -17.98 -1.25 7.06
C VAL A 176 -18.83 -0.20 7.77
N ASP A 177 -19.58 -0.61 8.78
CA ASP A 177 -20.24 0.31 9.71
C ASP A 177 -19.26 0.90 10.73
N THR A 178 -19.76 1.77 11.62
CA THR A 178 -18.98 2.39 12.70
C THR A 178 -18.43 1.40 13.71
N ALA A 179 -18.94 0.16 13.75
CA ALA A 179 -18.43 -0.93 14.57
C ALA A 179 -17.42 -1.82 13.80
N GLY A 180 -17.06 -1.45 12.57
CA GLY A 180 -16.13 -2.20 11.72
C GLY A 180 -16.74 -3.45 11.07
N ARG A 181 -18.06 -3.62 11.09
CA ARG A 181 -18.74 -4.80 10.51
C ARG A 181 -19.02 -4.58 9.02
N PRO A 182 -18.73 -5.55 8.14
CA PRO A 182 -19.02 -5.42 6.71
C PRO A 182 -20.51 -5.18 6.41
N VAL A 183 -20.82 -4.09 5.73
CA VAL A 183 -22.17 -3.70 5.32
C VAL A 183 -22.40 -3.91 3.84
N ARG A 184 -23.66 -4.07 3.43
CA ARG A 184 -24.00 -4.26 2.02
C ARG A 184 -23.84 -2.97 1.24
N LEU A 185 -23.38 -3.09 0.00
CA LEU A 185 -23.48 -2.01 -0.97
C LEU A 185 -24.96 -1.83 -1.31
N ASP A 186 -25.45 -0.59 -1.20
CA ASP A 186 -26.87 -0.25 -1.40
C ASP A 186 -27.16 0.24 -2.81
N ASP A 187 -28.44 0.49 -3.10
CA ASP A 187 -28.88 0.95 -4.41
C ASP A 187 -28.32 2.34 -4.76
N ALA A 188 -28.03 3.18 -3.75
CA ALA A 188 -27.42 4.49 -3.96
C ALA A 188 -25.97 4.35 -4.44
N PHE A 189 -25.19 3.44 -3.85
CA PHE A 189 -23.86 3.09 -4.36
C PHE A 189 -23.93 2.56 -5.79
N LEU A 190 -24.85 1.64 -6.07
CA LEU A 190 -25.01 1.03 -7.40
C LEU A 190 -25.47 2.04 -8.46
N ALA A 191 -26.26 3.04 -8.08
CA ALA A 191 -26.66 4.13 -8.98
C ALA A 191 -25.46 4.96 -9.46
N VAL A 192 -24.43 5.10 -8.62
CA VAL A 192 -23.21 5.87 -8.95
C VAL A 192 -22.18 5.04 -9.71
N TYR A 193 -21.92 3.81 -9.24
CA TYR A 193 -20.79 3.00 -9.70
C TYR A 193 -21.19 1.78 -10.53
N GLY A 194 -22.48 1.43 -10.59
CA GLY A 194 -22.97 0.22 -11.25
C GLY A 194 -22.69 0.19 -12.74
N ALA A 195 -22.76 1.34 -13.42
CA ALA A 195 -22.48 1.47 -14.84
C ALA A 195 -21.03 1.08 -15.17
N THR A 196 -20.04 1.58 -14.42
CA THR A 196 -18.62 1.25 -14.66
C THR A 196 -18.26 -0.15 -14.20
N ALA A 197 -18.93 -0.65 -13.17
CA ALA A 197 -18.75 -2.03 -12.73
C ALA A 197 -19.29 -3.03 -13.77
N ALA A 198 -20.22 -2.61 -14.64
CA ALA A 198 -20.75 -3.38 -15.77
C ALA A 198 -21.19 -4.82 -15.41
N GLY A 199 -21.72 -5.01 -14.19
CA GLY A 199 -22.12 -6.32 -13.67
C GLY A 199 -20.98 -7.29 -13.34
N ARG A 200 -19.71 -6.87 -13.45
CA ARG A 200 -18.54 -7.68 -13.07
C ARG A 200 -18.56 -7.96 -11.57
N THR A 201 -18.56 -9.24 -11.23
CA THR A 201 -18.48 -9.68 -9.84
C THR A 201 -17.03 -9.99 -9.46
N VAL A 202 -16.63 -9.56 -8.26
CA VAL A 202 -15.27 -9.77 -7.73
C VAL A 202 -15.35 -10.49 -6.38
N GLY A 203 -14.37 -11.34 -6.08
CA GLY A 203 -14.27 -12.06 -4.82
C GLY A 203 -13.34 -11.39 -3.79
N SER A 204 -13.63 -11.55 -2.51
CA SER A 204 -12.83 -11.00 -1.39
C SER A 204 -11.89 -12.01 -0.72
N ARG A 205 -11.71 -13.19 -1.34
CA ARG A 205 -10.88 -14.27 -0.83
C ARG A 205 -9.39 -13.86 -0.86
N ARG A 206 -8.72 -14.09 0.27
CA ARG A 206 -7.26 -13.98 0.40
C ARG A 206 -6.56 -15.11 -0.32
N THR A 207 -5.37 -14.82 -0.83
CA THR A 207 -4.58 -15.69 -1.72
C THR A 207 -3.14 -15.85 -1.28
N HIS A 208 -2.66 -14.99 -0.37
CA HIS A 208 -1.32 -15.12 0.19
C HIS A 208 -1.30 -16.19 1.28
N ASP A 209 -0.28 -17.03 1.24
CA ASP A 209 -0.02 -18.01 2.30
C ASP A 209 0.55 -17.29 3.55
N ASP A 210 0.57 -18.00 4.68
CA ASP A 210 1.28 -17.55 5.89
C ASP A 210 2.79 -17.82 5.75
N PRO A 211 3.65 -17.05 6.45
CA PRO A 211 5.05 -17.41 6.52
C PRO A 211 5.22 -18.75 7.24
N SER A 212 6.38 -19.39 7.07
CA SER A 212 6.72 -20.56 7.89
C SER A 212 6.61 -20.21 9.39
N PRO A 213 6.03 -21.08 10.24
CA PRO A 213 5.90 -20.81 11.68
C PRO A 213 7.24 -20.50 12.37
N ASP A 214 8.33 -21.08 11.85
CA ASP A 214 9.69 -20.92 12.37
C ASP A 214 10.48 -19.82 11.65
N ALA A 215 9.84 -19.06 10.75
CA ALA A 215 10.52 -18.00 10.02
C ALA A 215 10.97 -16.89 10.97
N ALA A 216 12.28 -16.63 10.98
CA ALA A 216 12.84 -15.49 11.69
C ALA A 216 12.30 -14.18 11.09
N GLY A 217 11.95 -13.24 11.96
CA GLY A 217 11.56 -11.89 11.58
C GLY A 217 12.48 -10.85 12.19
N VAL A 218 12.59 -9.70 11.53
CA VAL A 218 13.28 -8.53 12.05
C VAL A 218 12.29 -7.63 12.78
N PRO A 219 12.61 -7.10 13.97
CA PRO A 219 11.75 -6.14 14.66
C PRO A 219 11.44 -4.94 13.75
N PHE A 220 10.18 -4.48 13.78
CA PHE A 220 9.75 -3.32 13.02
C PHE A 220 9.02 -2.36 13.94
N THR A 221 9.45 -1.10 13.96
CA THR A 221 8.86 -0.06 14.79
C THR A 221 8.26 1.03 13.89
N PRO A 222 6.92 1.14 13.82
CA PRO A 222 6.28 2.22 13.10
C PRO A 222 6.64 3.57 13.72
N ARG A 223 6.84 4.59 12.89
CA ARG A 223 7.01 5.96 13.36
C ARG A 223 5.64 6.56 13.66
N PHE A 224 5.60 7.60 14.48
CA PHE A 224 4.37 8.35 14.72
C PHE A 224 3.69 8.82 13.43
N VAL A 225 4.47 9.24 12.43
CA VAL A 225 3.97 9.70 11.12
C VAL A 225 3.42 8.59 10.23
N ASP A 226 3.64 7.33 10.58
CA ASP A 226 3.10 6.18 9.85
C ASP A 226 1.68 5.83 10.31
N LEU A 227 1.17 6.50 11.36
CA LEU A 227 -0.13 6.23 11.96
C LEU A 227 -1.25 7.07 11.34
N ASP A 228 -2.41 6.45 11.18
CA ASP A 228 -3.67 7.09 10.78
C ASP A 228 -4.44 7.65 12.00
N PRO A 229 -5.55 8.38 11.80
CA PRO A 229 -6.35 8.91 12.90
C PRO A 229 -6.94 7.87 13.86
N LEU A 230 -6.95 6.58 13.49
CA LEU A 230 -7.39 5.48 14.35
C LEU A 230 -6.25 4.91 15.19
N GLY A 231 -5.02 5.44 15.04
CA GLY A 231 -3.82 4.96 15.74
C GLY A 231 -3.24 3.67 15.16
N HIS A 232 -3.74 3.21 14.02
CA HIS A 232 -3.16 2.09 13.28
C HIS A 232 -2.16 2.62 12.26
N MET A 233 -1.25 1.77 11.80
CA MET A 233 -0.43 2.10 10.64
C MET A 233 -1.30 2.31 9.41
N ASN A 234 -1.17 3.46 8.78
CA ASN A 234 -1.78 3.75 7.49
C ASN A 234 -1.41 2.64 6.49
N ASN A 235 -2.40 2.16 5.73
CA ASN A 235 -2.23 1.08 4.76
C ASN A 235 -1.07 1.31 3.79
N ALA A 236 -0.87 2.54 3.31
CA ALA A 236 0.26 2.87 2.44
C ALA A 236 1.60 2.85 3.19
N ALA A 237 1.63 3.30 4.44
CA ALA A 237 2.84 3.28 5.28
C ALA A 237 3.30 1.85 5.59
N GLN A 238 2.40 0.87 5.61
CA GLN A 238 2.78 -0.55 5.72
C GLN A 238 3.60 -1.01 4.51
N ALA A 239 3.43 -0.41 3.33
CA ALA A 239 4.29 -0.65 2.17
C ALA A 239 5.62 0.12 2.22
N ALA A 240 5.79 1.11 3.09
CA ALA A 240 7.11 1.71 3.30
C ALA A 240 8.07 0.73 3.99
N ALA A 241 7.56 -0.16 4.84
CA ALA A 241 8.33 -1.27 5.40
C ALA A 241 8.86 -2.21 4.30
N LEU A 242 8.09 -2.42 3.22
CA LEU A 242 8.54 -3.17 2.06
C LEU A 242 9.71 -2.47 1.35
N GLU A 243 9.65 -1.16 1.18
CA GLU A 243 10.74 -0.40 0.55
C GLU A 243 12.06 -0.56 1.33
N GLU A 244 12.02 -0.56 2.65
CA GLU A 244 13.20 -0.84 3.50
C GLU A 244 13.75 -2.25 3.25
N VAL A 245 12.88 -3.25 3.19
CA VAL A 245 13.26 -4.65 2.91
C VAL A 245 13.89 -4.81 1.53
N LEU A 246 13.37 -4.09 0.53
CA LEU A 246 13.81 -4.19 -0.85
C LEU A 246 14.97 -3.25 -1.18
N ALA A 247 15.30 -2.28 -0.32
CA ALA A 247 16.32 -1.27 -0.58
C ALA A 247 17.68 -1.87 -1.04
N PRO A 248 18.20 -2.98 -0.46
CA PRO A 248 19.47 -3.56 -0.91
C PRO A 248 19.42 -4.10 -2.34
N ASP A 249 18.28 -4.66 -2.76
CA ASP A 249 18.08 -5.31 -4.05
C ASP A 249 17.47 -4.37 -5.11
N GLY A 250 17.05 -3.17 -4.68
CA GLY A 250 16.23 -2.23 -5.43
C GLY A 250 14.86 -2.79 -5.82
N LEU A 251 14.10 -2.01 -6.59
CA LEU A 251 12.88 -2.48 -7.25
C LEU A 251 12.85 -1.95 -8.67
N ALA A 252 13.00 -2.85 -9.64
CA ALA A 252 12.98 -2.53 -11.06
C ALA A 252 11.70 -3.05 -11.71
N ALA A 253 11.19 -2.28 -12.67
CA ALA A 253 10.12 -2.70 -13.56
C ALA A 253 10.67 -3.55 -14.74
N PRO A 254 9.87 -4.42 -15.36
CA PRO A 254 8.47 -4.70 -15.05
C PRO A 254 8.33 -5.50 -13.74
N VAL A 255 7.36 -5.11 -12.92
CA VAL A 255 7.12 -5.76 -11.63
C VAL A 255 5.65 -5.76 -11.26
N ARG A 256 5.24 -6.83 -10.61
CA ARG A 256 3.93 -6.97 -10.00
C ARG A 256 4.06 -7.01 -8.48
N VAL A 257 3.27 -6.19 -7.80
CA VAL A 257 3.24 -6.08 -6.34
C VAL A 257 1.81 -6.32 -5.86
N GLU A 258 1.60 -7.30 -4.99
CA GLU A 258 0.31 -7.62 -4.40
C GLU A 258 0.38 -7.41 -2.90
N LEU A 259 -0.62 -6.78 -2.30
CA LEU A 259 -0.74 -6.57 -0.87
C LEU A 259 -2.09 -7.12 -0.41
N GLU A 260 -2.10 -7.89 0.67
CA GLU A 260 -3.32 -8.31 1.36
C GLU A 260 -3.30 -7.81 2.80
N TYR A 261 -4.28 -6.99 3.15
CA TYR A 261 -4.51 -6.48 4.49
C TYR A 261 -5.45 -7.44 5.22
N ARG A 262 -4.94 -8.06 6.28
CA ARG A 262 -5.65 -9.13 7.00
C ARG A 262 -6.29 -8.62 8.28
N ARG A 263 -5.63 -7.66 8.92
CA ARG A 263 -6.06 -6.99 10.16
C ARG A 263 -5.31 -5.66 10.32
N PRO A 264 -5.80 -4.73 11.15
CA PRO A 264 -5.07 -3.51 11.46
C PRO A 264 -3.71 -3.82 12.09
N ALA A 265 -2.70 -3.01 11.73
CA ALA A 265 -1.38 -3.04 12.36
C ALA A 265 -1.28 -1.87 13.35
N ALA A 266 -1.27 -2.14 14.65
CA ALA A 266 -1.05 -1.11 15.67
C ALA A 266 0.42 -1.11 16.12
N PRO A 267 0.98 0.01 16.59
CA PRO A 267 2.29 0.02 17.23
C PRO A 267 2.34 -0.97 18.40
N SER A 268 3.32 -1.88 18.37
CA SER A 268 3.56 -2.84 19.43
C SER A 268 5.04 -3.22 19.47
N SER A 269 5.48 -3.77 20.60
CA SER A 269 6.83 -4.33 20.73
C SER A 269 6.99 -5.70 20.03
N ASP A 270 5.89 -6.28 19.52
CA ASP A 270 5.87 -7.59 18.86
C ASP A 270 5.74 -7.52 17.33
N LEU A 271 5.73 -6.31 16.76
CA LEU A 271 5.75 -6.10 15.32
C LEU A 271 7.08 -6.57 14.74
N ARG A 272 6.99 -7.47 13.75
CA ARG A 272 8.14 -7.97 13.01
C ARG A 272 7.84 -8.08 11.53
N VAL A 273 8.89 -7.91 10.72
CA VAL A 273 8.85 -8.17 9.30
C VAL A 273 9.53 -9.52 9.03
N VAL A 274 8.80 -10.43 8.41
CA VAL A 274 9.30 -11.72 7.92
C VAL A 274 9.47 -11.62 6.42
N ILE A 275 10.56 -12.16 5.89
CA ILE A 275 10.91 -12.06 4.47
C ILE A 275 11.25 -13.46 3.97
N ASP A 276 10.69 -13.83 2.83
CA ASP A 276 11.03 -15.04 2.09
C ASP A 276 11.35 -14.70 0.63
N ARG A 277 12.27 -15.45 0.03
CA ARG A 277 12.69 -15.31 -1.37
C ARG A 277 12.54 -16.67 -2.06
N PRO A 278 11.31 -17.06 -2.44
CA PRO A 278 11.03 -18.42 -2.90
C PRO A 278 11.66 -18.76 -4.25
N ALA A 279 12.04 -17.76 -5.04
CA ALA A 279 12.73 -17.90 -6.31
C ALA A 279 13.45 -16.60 -6.70
N GLU A 280 14.28 -16.64 -7.73
CA GLU A 280 14.86 -15.44 -8.32
C GLU A 280 13.76 -14.49 -8.81
N GLY A 281 13.88 -13.21 -8.47
CA GLY A 281 12.87 -12.19 -8.82
C GLY A 281 11.55 -12.27 -8.03
N ALA A 282 11.45 -13.17 -7.04
CA ALA A 282 10.28 -13.30 -6.17
C ALA A 282 10.63 -12.98 -4.72
N VAL A 283 9.86 -12.08 -4.10
CA VAL A 283 9.99 -11.74 -2.67
C VAL A 283 8.60 -11.76 -2.04
N ASP A 284 8.44 -12.46 -0.92
CA ASP A 284 7.24 -12.42 -0.08
C ASP A 284 7.63 -11.77 1.26
N VAL A 285 6.81 -10.84 1.73
CA VAL A 285 7.04 -10.06 2.96
C VAL A 285 5.79 -10.10 3.81
N TRP A 286 5.93 -10.36 5.11
CA TRP A 286 4.82 -10.33 6.06
C TRP A 286 5.13 -9.36 7.19
N LEU A 287 4.23 -8.43 7.44
CA LEU A 287 4.19 -7.65 8.67
C LEU A 287 3.35 -8.44 9.68
N CYS A 288 3.99 -8.95 10.72
CA CYS A 288 3.38 -9.80 11.74
C CYS A 288 3.29 -9.09 13.08
N THR A 289 2.22 -9.33 13.83
CA THR A 289 2.03 -8.93 15.23
C THR A 289 1.74 -10.20 16.04
N GLY A 290 2.64 -10.56 16.95
CA GLY A 290 2.54 -11.82 17.67
C GLY A 290 2.57 -13.02 16.72
N ALA A 291 1.57 -13.91 16.77
CA ALA A 291 1.44 -15.03 15.83
C ALA A 291 0.64 -14.67 14.55
N ASP A 292 0.06 -13.48 14.51
CA ASP A 292 -0.84 -13.05 13.45
C ASP A 292 -0.11 -12.29 12.34
N VAL A 293 -0.57 -12.46 11.10
CA VAL A 293 -0.17 -11.62 9.97
C VAL A 293 -1.09 -10.41 9.89
N ALA A 294 -0.53 -9.20 9.98
CA ALA A 294 -1.24 -7.96 9.72
C ALA A 294 -1.41 -7.72 8.23
N THR A 295 -0.29 -7.74 7.51
CA THR A 295 -0.23 -7.52 6.07
C THR A 295 0.77 -8.47 5.43
N SER A 296 0.43 -8.95 4.25
CA SER A 296 1.33 -9.76 3.42
C SER A 296 1.51 -9.10 2.06
N VAL A 297 2.74 -9.00 1.60
CA VAL A 297 3.14 -8.41 0.32
C VAL A 297 3.86 -9.45 -0.51
N ARG A 298 3.55 -9.50 -1.80
CA ARG A 298 4.15 -10.40 -2.77
C ARG A 298 4.68 -9.59 -3.94
N VAL A 299 5.95 -9.73 -4.25
CA VAL A 299 6.64 -9.04 -5.34
C VAL A 299 7.13 -10.06 -6.35
N ARG A 300 6.79 -9.85 -7.62
CA ARG A 300 7.21 -10.71 -8.74
C ARG A 300 7.77 -9.83 -9.85
N ARG A 301 9.08 -9.90 -10.09
CA ARG A 301 9.77 -9.19 -11.19
C ARG A 301 9.59 -9.94 -12.52
N GLY A 302 9.69 -9.21 -13.63
CA GLY A 302 9.63 -9.80 -14.97
C GLY A 302 8.22 -10.22 -15.43
N VAL A 303 7.18 -9.90 -14.68
CA VAL A 303 5.79 -10.20 -15.05
C VAL A 303 5.35 -9.22 -16.15
N PRO A 304 4.87 -9.70 -17.33
CA PRO A 304 4.34 -8.83 -18.37
C PRO A 304 3.16 -8.01 -17.82
N VAL A 305 3.15 -6.70 -18.10
CA VAL A 305 2.03 -5.83 -17.73
C VAL A 305 0.91 -6.01 -18.73
N VAL A 306 -0.32 -6.24 -18.24
CA VAL A 306 -1.50 -6.32 -19.08
C VAL A 306 -1.78 -4.93 -19.66
N GLN A 307 -1.52 -4.76 -20.96
CA GLN A 307 -1.86 -3.52 -21.66
C GLN A 307 -3.38 -3.44 -21.79
N SER A 308 -3.98 -2.45 -21.13
CA SER A 308 -5.31 -1.99 -21.54
C SER A 308 -5.14 -1.23 -22.85
N SER A 309 -5.67 -1.78 -23.95
CA SER A 309 -5.84 -1.03 -25.19
C SER A 309 -6.64 0.24 -24.87
N VAL A 310 -6.07 1.40 -25.23
CA VAL A 310 -6.75 2.70 -25.15
C VAL A 310 -7.93 2.72 -26.10
#